data_AF-M4NGD6-F1
#
_entry.id   AF-M4NGD6-F1
#
_cell.length_a   1.000
_cell.length_b   1.000
_cell.length_c   1.000
_cell.angle_alpha   90.00
_cell.angle_beta   90.00
_cell.angle_gamma   90.00
#
_symmetry.space_group_name_H-M   'P 1'
#
loop_
_entity.id
_entity.type
_entity.pdbx_description
1 polymer ?
#
loop_
_entity_poly.entity_id
_entity_poly.type
_entity_poly.pdbx_seq_one_letter_code
_entity_poly.pdbx_strand_id
1 'polypeptide(L)'
;MSQNLVDIDLNTDVLAAIDNALTALETGLASLIALTPDQRHELTKMGDKSEAFCRQAGHVFGDNPGLLPGNFDLAGYQRDLATLDALRPRLVRMGKLHQRGVDTEMAIGSDLMTNALEGYAVFKVAGRGQGLDDARKALSAHFARGSRTPTQPTGPAPSGPPTA
;
A
#
# COMPACT_ATOMS: atom_id res chain seq x y z
N MET A 1 20.42 17.02 -18.23
CA MET A 1 19.18 17.77 -18.49
C MET A 1 18.42 17.64 -17.19
N SER A 2 18.27 18.73 -16.44
CA SER A 2 17.61 18.70 -15.14
C SER A 2 16.20 18.12 -15.27
N GLN A 3 15.90 17.10 -14.48
CA GLN A 3 14.60 16.44 -14.49
C GLN A 3 13.64 17.18 -13.55
N ASN A 4 12.43 17.42 -14.02
CA ASN A 4 11.33 17.99 -13.24
C ASN A 4 10.00 17.42 -13.76
N LEU A 5 9.56 16.33 -13.16
CA LEU A 5 8.32 15.61 -13.45
C LEU A 5 7.14 16.13 -12.62
N VAL A 6 7.38 16.68 -11.43
CA VAL A 6 6.34 17.17 -10.51
C VAL A 6 6.68 18.54 -9.95
N ASP A 7 5.74 19.47 -10.08
CA ASP A 7 5.76 20.79 -9.45
C ASP A 7 4.42 21.02 -8.75
N ILE A 8 4.34 20.65 -7.47
CA ILE A 8 3.14 20.71 -6.63
C ILE A 8 3.47 21.46 -5.34
N ASP A 9 2.62 22.44 -4.99
CA ASP A 9 2.67 23.13 -3.71
C ASP A 9 1.54 22.64 -2.79
N LEU A 10 1.91 21.98 -1.69
CA LEU A 10 1.01 21.58 -0.61
C LEU A 10 1.08 22.62 0.51
N ASN A 11 0.46 23.77 0.28
CA ASN A 11 0.41 24.83 1.28
C ASN A 11 -0.47 24.45 2.50
N THR A 12 -0.39 25.28 3.55
CA THR A 12 -1.08 25.04 4.83
C THR A 12 -2.58 24.84 4.69
N ASP A 13 -3.25 25.60 3.82
CA ASP A 13 -4.71 25.52 3.64
C ASP A 13 -5.11 24.20 2.96
N VAL A 14 -4.34 23.75 1.97
CA VAL A 14 -4.54 22.47 1.29
C VAL A 14 -4.35 21.32 2.27
N LEU A 15 -3.28 21.34 3.07
CA LEU A 15 -3.00 20.31 4.07
C LEU A 15 -4.12 20.23 5.12
N ALA A 16 -4.55 21.38 5.66
CA ALA A 16 -5.65 21.42 6.62
C ALA A 16 -6.97 20.88 6.04
N ALA A 17 -7.26 21.16 4.77
CA ALA A 17 -8.44 20.62 4.10
C ALA A 17 -8.36 19.09 3.91
N ILE A 18 -7.16 18.56 3.60
CA ILE A 18 -6.93 17.12 3.47
C ILE A 18 -7.12 16.43 4.83
N ASP A 19 -6.52 16.96 5.90
CA ASP A 19 -6.62 16.37 7.24
C ASP A 19 -8.06 16.33 7.74
N ASN A 20 -8.83 17.41 7.52
CA ASN A 20 -10.26 17.43 7.84
C ASN A 20 -11.05 16.38 7.06
N ALA A 21 -10.73 16.16 5.78
CA ALA A 21 -11.36 15.14 4.96
C ALA A 21 -11.00 13.72 5.44
N LEU A 22 -9.74 13.50 5.86
CA LEU A 22 -9.30 12.23 6.44
C LEU A 22 -10.03 11.94 7.76
N THR A 23 -10.13 12.90 8.67
CA THR A 23 -10.89 12.74 9.92
C THR A 23 -12.36 12.42 9.66
N ALA A 24 -12.98 13.05 8.67
CA ALA A 24 -14.36 12.74 8.28
C ALA A 24 -14.50 11.31 7.73
N LEU A 25 -13.53 10.84 6.94
CA LEU A 25 -13.50 9.46 6.44
C LEU A 25 -13.31 8.45 7.58
N GLU A 26 -12.38 8.70 8.50
CA GLU A 26 -12.13 7.85 9.67
C GLU A 26 -13.38 7.73 10.54
N THR A 27 -14.07 8.85 10.77
CA THR A 27 -15.32 8.88 11.54
C THR A 27 -16.42 8.08 10.83
N GLY A 28 -16.58 8.28 9.51
CA GLY A 28 -17.60 7.59 8.71
C GLY A 28 -17.35 6.09 8.53
N LEU A 29 -16.10 5.64 8.71
CA LEU A 29 -15.66 4.26 8.52
C LEU A 29 -15.26 3.58 9.85
N ALA A 30 -15.63 4.17 10.99
CA ALA A 30 -15.25 3.67 12.31
C ALA A 30 -15.71 2.24 12.61
N SER A 31 -16.73 1.73 11.91
CA SER A 31 -17.24 0.37 12.04
C SER A 31 -16.48 -0.68 11.20
N LEU A 32 -15.52 -0.27 10.36
CA LEU A 32 -14.71 -1.20 9.61
C LEU A 32 -13.78 -1.99 10.54
N ILE A 33 -13.54 -3.25 10.19
CA ILE A 33 -12.70 -4.16 10.98
C ILE A 33 -11.31 -4.31 10.35
N ALA A 34 -10.32 -4.53 11.21
CA ALA A 34 -8.97 -4.91 10.80
C ALA A 34 -8.74 -6.40 11.09
N LEU A 35 -8.58 -7.19 10.03
CA LEU A 35 -8.28 -8.61 10.15
C LEU A 35 -6.79 -8.84 10.36
N THR A 36 -6.42 -9.73 11.29
CA THR A 36 -5.05 -10.24 11.42
C THR A 36 -4.69 -11.16 10.25
N PRO A 37 -3.39 -11.42 9.99
CA PRO A 37 -3.00 -12.41 8.99
C PRO A 37 -3.67 -13.77 9.20
N ASP A 38 -3.69 -14.29 10.43
CA ASP A 38 -4.29 -15.59 10.77
C ASP A 38 -5.80 -15.60 10.51
N GLN A 39 -6.51 -14.55 10.93
CA GLN A 39 -7.95 -14.41 10.64
C GLN A 39 -8.22 -14.43 9.13
N ARG A 40 -7.40 -13.74 8.32
CA ARG A 40 -7.56 -13.78 6.85
C ARG A 40 -7.33 -15.18 6.28
N HIS A 41 -6.44 -15.97 6.85
CA HIS A 41 -6.19 -17.34 6.40
C HIS A 41 -7.39 -18.24 6.66
N GLU A 42 -8.00 -18.15 7.84
CA GLU A 42 -9.14 -18.97 8.28
C GLU A 42 -10.46 -18.65 7.57
N LEU A 43 -10.64 -17.42 7.09
CA LEU A 43 -11.90 -17.03 6.43
C LEU A 43 -12.15 -17.81 5.12
N THR A 44 -13.40 -18.24 4.96
CA THR A 44 -13.93 -18.64 3.65
C THR A 44 -13.97 -17.41 2.76
N LYS A 45 -13.25 -17.47 1.65
CA LYS A 45 -13.01 -16.30 0.78
C LYS A 45 -14.07 -16.24 -0.30
N MET A 46 -14.54 -15.03 -0.55
CA MET A 46 -15.44 -14.73 -1.65
C MET A 46 -14.68 -13.98 -2.74
N GLY A 47 -14.47 -14.63 -3.88
CA GLY A 47 -14.13 -13.97 -5.15
C GLY A 47 -15.36 -13.75 -6.03
N ASP A 48 -15.16 -13.26 -7.26
CA ASP A 48 -16.24 -12.83 -8.16
C ASP A 48 -17.30 -13.92 -8.41
N LYS A 49 -16.88 -15.17 -8.67
CA LYS A 49 -17.81 -16.29 -8.92
C LYS A 49 -18.65 -16.62 -7.69
N SER A 50 -18.02 -16.69 -6.52
CA SER A 50 -18.71 -16.97 -5.26
C SER A 50 -19.63 -15.83 -4.84
N GLU A 51 -19.32 -14.59 -5.19
CA GLU A 51 -20.23 -13.47 -4.93
C GLU A 51 -21.51 -13.57 -5.76
N ALA A 52 -21.38 -13.88 -7.06
CA ALA A 52 -22.56 -14.10 -7.90
C ALA A 52 -23.45 -15.22 -7.32
N PHE A 53 -22.84 -16.29 -6.80
CA PHE A 53 -23.54 -17.32 -6.04
C PHE A 53 -24.22 -16.76 -4.79
N CYS A 54 -23.54 -15.97 -3.96
CA CYS A 54 -24.13 -15.38 -2.75
C CYS A 54 -25.36 -14.52 -3.08
N ARG A 55 -25.29 -13.67 -4.11
CA ARG A 55 -26.43 -12.84 -4.53
C ARG A 55 -27.60 -13.69 -4.98
N GLN A 56 -27.35 -14.70 -5.80
CA GLN A 56 -28.39 -15.62 -6.25
C GLN A 56 -29.00 -16.40 -5.07
N ALA A 57 -28.16 -16.86 -4.14
CA ALA A 57 -28.61 -17.53 -2.93
C ALA A 57 -29.52 -16.61 -2.10
N GLY A 58 -29.15 -15.35 -1.91
CA GLY A 58 -29.98 -14.35 -1.22
C GLY A 58 -31.36 -14.16 -1.84
N HIS A 59 -31.47 -14.18 -3.17
CA HIS A 59 -32.77 -14.15 -3.86
C HIS A 59 -33.58 -15.41 -3.60
N VAL A 60 -32.98 -16.59 -3.80
CA VAL A 60 -33.65 -17.88 -3.58
C VAL A 60 -34.12 -18.03 -2.13
N PHE A 61 -33.31 -17.60 -1.17
CA PHE A 61 -33.66 -17.60 0.26
C PHE A 61 -34.82 -16.65 0.54
N GLY A 62 -34.84 -15.48 -0.10
CA GLY A 62 -35.93 -14.51 -0.03
C GLY A 62 -37.27 -15.03 -0.54
N ASP A 63 -37.25 -15.74 -1.66
CA ASP A 63 -38.45 -16.32 -2.27
C ASP A 63 -38.95 -17.56 -1.52
N ASN A 64 -38.08 -18.25 -0.78
CA ASN A 64 -38.36 -19.53 -0.12
C ASN A 64 -38.00 -19.52 1.39
N PRO A 65 -38.50 -18.57 2.20
CA PRO A 65 -38.07 -18.42 3.59
C PRO A 65 -38.42 -19.63 4.45
N GLY A 66 -39.49 -20.37 4.12
CA GLY A 66 -39.91 -21.57 4.86
C GLY A 66 -38.98 -22.78 4.71
N LEU A 67 -38.01 -22.74 3.78
CA LEU A 67 -36.98 -23.78 3.63
C LEU A 67 -35.73 -23.50 4.46
N LEU A 68 -35.61 -22.29 5.03
CA LEU A 68 -34.47 -21.90 5.85
C LEU A 68 -34.67 -22.39 7.29
N PRO A 69 -33.58 -22.79 7.98
CA PRO A 69 -33.63 -23.03 9.42
C PRO A 69 -34.18 -21.83 10.18
N GLY A 70 -34.96 -22.05 11.24
CA GLY A 70 -35.60 -20.97 12.00
C GLY A 70 -34.63 -19.99 12.69
N ASN A 71 -33.35 -20.34 12.79
CA ASN A 71 -32.28 -19.49 13.32
C ASN A 71 -31.48 -18.75 12.23
N PHE A 72 -31.86 -18.88 10.96
CA PHE A 72 -31.17 -18.21 9.86
C PHE A 72 -31.60 -16.74 9.76
N ASP A 73 -30.65 -15.81 9.91
CA ASP A 73 -30.90 -14.37 9.77
C ASP A 73 -30.85 -13.92 8.31
N LEU A 74 -31.96 -14.12 7.59
CA LEU A 74 -32.10 -13.67 6.21
C LEU A 74 -31.97 -12.14 6.07
N ALA A 75 -32.46 -11.39 7.04
CA ALA A 75 -32.36 -9.93 7.03
C ALA A 75 -30.91 -9.46 7.20
N GLY A 76 -30.14 -10.11 8.08
CA GLY A 76 -28.70 -9.92 8.22
C GLY A 76 -27.96 -10.19 6.91
N TYR A 77 -28.23 -11.34 6.29
CA TYR A 77 -27.62 -11.70 5.00
C TYR A 77 -27.83 -10.63 3.91
N GLN A 78 -29.06 -10.13 3.78
CA GLN A 78 -29.40 -9.08 2.82
C GLN A 78 -28.73 -7.73 3.17
N ARG A 79 -28.65 -7.39 4.46
CA ARG A 79 -27.92 -6.19 4.92
C ARG A 79 -26.43 -6.27 4.61
N ASP A 80 -25.82 -7.44 4.71
CA ASP A 80 -24.39 -7.61 4.40
C ASP A 80 -24.12 -7.40 2.90
N LEU A 81 -24.98 -7.96 2.03
CA LEU A 81 -24.89 -7.70 0.58
C LEU A 81 -25.04 -6.20 0.25
N ALA A 82 -26.03 -5.53 0.84
CA ALA A 82 -26.23 -4.10 0.66
C ALA A 82 -25.05 -3.27 1.19
N THR A 83 -24.46 -3.67 2.31
CA THR A 83 -23.28 -3.04 2.90
C THR A 83 -22.07 -3.18 1.97
N LEU A 84 -21.86 -4.36 1.41
CA LEU A 84 -20.79 -4.61 0.44
C LEU A 84 -20.93 -3.72 -0.80
N ASP A 85 -22.15 -3.59 -1.33
CA ASP A 85 -22.46 -2.73 -2.48
C ASP A 85 -22.22 -1.25 -2.19
N ALA A 86 -22.57 -0.80 -0.98
CA ALA A 86 -22.29 0.55 -0.56
C ALA A 86 -20.78 0.79 -0.39
N LEU A 87 -20.03 -0.14 0.22
CA LEU A 87 -18.63 0.03 0.58
C LEU A 87 -17.69 0.04 -0.62
N ARG A 88 -17.87 -0.88 -1.59
CA ARG A 88 -16.93 -1.07 -2.70
C ARG A 88 -16.60 0.17 -3.51
N PRO A 89 -17.57 0.98 -3.98
CA PRO A 89 -17.26 2.19 -4.73
C PRO A 89 -16.38 3.17 -3.95
N ARG A 90 -16.49 3.22 -2.62
CA ARG A 90 -15.65 4.08 -1.77
C ARG A 90 -14.22 3.53 -1.69
N LEU A 91 -14.06 2.22 -1.48
CA LEU A 91 -12.74 1.57 -1.50
C LEU A 91 -12.02 1.80 -2.83
N VAL A 92 -12.73 1.69 -3.96
CA VAL A 92 -12.16 1.96 -5.29
C VAL A 92 -11.69 3.41 -5.41
N ARG A 93 -12.47 4.39 -4.92
CA ARG A 93 -12.08 5.81 -4.96
C ARG A 93 -10.87 6.09 -4.09
N MET A 94 -10.82 5.54 -2.87
CA MET A 94 -9.68 5.69 -1.97
C MET A 94 -8.42 5.04 -2.56
N GLY A 95 -8.53 3.84 -3.14
CA GLY A 95 -7.41 3.17 -3.81
C GLY A 95 -6.83 3.98 -4.97
N LYS A 96 -7.69 4.60 -5.80
CA LYS A 96 -7.24 5.50 -6.88
C LYS A 96 -6.50 6.73 -6.35
N LEU A 97 -6.98 7.33 -5.27
CA LEU A 97 -6.32 8.49 -4.66
C LEU A 97 -4.96 8.10 -4.07
N HIS A 98 -4.90 6.97 -3.36
CA HIS A 98 -3.67 6.43 -2.82
C HIS A 98 -2.64 6.15 -3.92
N GLN A 99 -3.05 5.48 -5.01
CA GLN A 99 -2.15 5.19 -6.14
C GLN A 99 -1.57 6.47 -6.76
N ARG A 100 -2.39 7.51 -6.95
CA ARG A 100 -1.88 8.80 -7.43
C ARG A 100 -0.86 9.43 -6.48
N GLY A 101 -1.06 9.27 -5.17
CA GLY A 101 -0.10 9.70 -4.15
C GLY A 101 1.24 8.97 -4.29
N VAL A 102 1.21 7.64 -4.40
CA VAL A 102 2.40 6.79 -4.61
C VAL A 102 3.13 7.15 -5.91
N ASP A 103 2.39 7.36 -7.00
CA ASP A 103 2.99 7.74 -8.29
C ASP A 103 3.67 9.12 -8.21
N THR A 104 3.06 10.06 -7.49
CA THR A 104 3.61 11.41 -7.27
C THR A 104 4.85 11.37 -6.40
N GLU A 105 4.83 10.58 -5.32
CA GLU A 105 6.00 10.36 -4.44
C GLU A 105 7.18 9.79 -5.22
N MET A 106 6.93 8.79 -6.07
CA MET A 106 7.95 8.19 -6.93
C MET A 106 8.55 9.23 -7.90
N ALA A 107 7.70 10.06 -8.52
CA ALA A 107 8.15 11.09 -9.45
C ALA A 107 8.97 12.18 -8.76
N ILE A 108 8.55 12.67 -7.58
CA ILE A 108 9.33 13.59 -6.75
C ILE A 108 10.69 12.98 -6.39
N GLY A 109 10.71 11.70 -5.99
CA GLY A 109 11.94 10.98 -5.70
C GLY A 109 12.90 10.91 -6.89
N SER A 110 12.36 10.70 -8.09
CA SER A 110 13.13 10.72 -9.35
C SER A 110 13.75 12.10 -9.61
N ASP A 111 12.96 13.15 -9.48
CA ASP A 111 13.42 14.54 -9.67
C ASP A 111 14.54 14.89 -8.70
N LEU A 112 14.33 14.61 -7.40
CA LEU A 112 15.33 14.85 -6.36
C LEU A 112 16.62 14.08 -6.63
N MET A 113 16.52 12.80 -6.99
CA MET A 113 17.69 11.96 -7.20
C MET A 113 18.49 12.39 -8.43
N THR A 114 17.80 12.65 -9.55
CA THR A 114 18.46 13.09 -10.78
C THR A 114 19.17 14.43 -10.57
N ASN A 115 18.49 15.40 -9.97
CA ASN A 115 19.06 16.73 -9.73
C ASN A 115 20.22 16.68 -8.71
N ALA A 116 20.13 15.83 -7.68
CA ALA A 116 21.22 15.64 -6.71
C ALA A 116 22.46 15.01 -7.37
N LEU A 117 22.29 14.05 -8.29
CA LEU A 117 23.40 13.44 -9.02
C LEU A 117 24.07 14.42 -9.98
N GLU A 118 23.29 15.19 -10.75
CA GLU A 118 23.82 16.24 -11.63
C GLU A 118 24.55 17.31 -10.81
N GLY A 119 23.94 17.79 -9.72
CA GLY A 119 24.54 18.76 -8.81
C GLY A 119 25.83 18.24 -8.19
N TYR A 120 25.86 16.98 -7.74
CA TYR A 120 27.08 16.36 -7.23
C TYR A 120 28.18 16.26 -8.30
N ALA A 121 27.84 15.93 -9.55
CA ALA A 121 28.82 15.85 -10.63
C ALA A 121 29.51 17.20 -10.86
N VAL A 122 28.74 18.29 -10.90
CA VAL A 122 29.27 19.66 -10.99
C VAL A 122 30.11 20.00 -9.76
N PHE A 123 29.56 19.77 -8.56
CA PHE A 123 30.22 20.04 -7.28
C PHE A 123 31.56 19.30 -7.12
N LYS A 124 31.62 18.04 -7.57
CA LYS A 124 32.83 17.21 -7.54
C LYS A 124 33.95 17.78 -8.40
N VAL A 125 33.62 18.45 -9.51
CA VAL A 125 34.61 19.06 -10.41
C VAL A 125 34.99 20.45 -9.90
N ALA A 126 34.01 21.30 -9.59
CA ALA A 126 34.24 22.69 -9.20
C ALA A 126 34.80 22.86 -7.79
N GLY A 127 34.48 21.97 -6.85
CA GLY A 127 34.88 22.07 -5.44
C GLY A 127 36.31 21.61 -5.14
N ARG A 128 37.09 21.15 -6.14
CA ARG A 128 38.47 20.74 -5.95
C ARG A 128 39.35 21.94 -5.60
N GLY A 129 40.11 21.84 -4.51
CA GLY A 129 41.01 22.90 -4.07
C GLY A 129 40.31 24.09 -3.38
N GLN A 130 38.99 24.00 -3.14
CA GLN A 130 38.21 25.04 -2.46
C GLN A 130 37.94 24.74 -0.97
N GLY A 131 38.61 23.74 -0.38
CA GLY A 131 38.36 23.33 1.01
C GLY A 131 37.05 22.58 1.25
N LEU A 132 36.39 22.10 0.18
CA LEU A 132 35.09 21.42 0.22
C LEU A 132 35.20 19.88 0.26
N ASP A 133 36.36 19.35 0.65
CA ASP A 133 36.64 17.91 0.59
C ASP A 133 35.75 17.08 1.53
N ASP A 134 35.43 17.60 2.71
CA ASP A 134 34.52 16.92 3.65
C ASP A 134 33.08 16.87 3.12
N ALA A 135 32.59 17.96 2.53
CA ALA A 135 31.28 17.99 1.88
C ALA A 135 31.22 17.02 0.69
N ARG A 136 32.29 16.96 -0.12
CA ARG A 136 32.43 16.01 -1.23
C ARG A 136 32.44 14.56 -0.74
N LYS A 137 33.13 14.29 0.38
CA LYS A 137 33.19 12.96 1.00
C LYS A 137 31.81 12.54 1.51
N ALA A 138 31.10 13.43 2.19
CA ALA A 138 29.75 13.18 2.69
C ALA A 138 28.78 12.78 1.56
N LEU A 139 28.76 13.52 0.45
CA LEU A 139 27.92 13.18 -0.71
C LEU A 139 28.38 11.90 -1.41
N SER A 140 29.70 11.65 -1.47
CA SER A 140 30.24 10.43 -2.12
C SER A 140 29.89 9.13 -1.39
N ALA A 141 29.55 9.19 -0.10
CA ALA A 141 29.15 8.03 0.71
C ALA A 141 27.88 7.33 0.18
N HIS A 142 27.09 8.02 -0.66
CA HIS A 142 25.99 7.41 -1.42
C HIS A 142 26.50 6.25 -2.30
N PHE A 143 27.61 6.42 -3.01
CA PHE A 143 28.14 5.43 -3.96
C PHE A 143 28.89 4.28 -3.29
N ALA A 144 29.41 4.48 -2.07
CA ALA A 144 30.12 3.46 -1.31
C ALA A 144 29.23 2.29 -0.86
N ARG A 145 27.90 2.50 -0.79
CA ARG A 145 26.93 1.45 -0.42
C ARG A 145 26.55 0.50 -1.56
N GLY A 146 27.05 0.72 -2.78
CA GLY A 146 26.75 -0.09 -3.97
C GLY A 146 27.45 -1.45 -4.03
N SER A 147 28.48 -1.71 -3.23
CA SER A 147 29.13 -3.05 -3.19
C SER A 147 28.50 -3.93 -2.09
N ARG A 148 27.31 -4.44 -2.32
CA ARG A 148 26.89 -5.68 -1.63
C ARG A 148 27.53 -6.85 -2.36
N THR A 149 28.60 -7.39 -1.80
CA THR A 149 29.06 -8.74 -2.12
C THR A 149 27.87 -9.69 -1.97
N PRO A 150 27.55 -10.55 -2.95
CA PRO A 150 26.48 -11.53 -2.81
C PRO A 150 26.77 -12.41 -1.60
N THR A 151 25.93 -12.36 -0.57
CA THR A 151 25.95 -13.34 0.50
C THR A 151 25.58 -14.68 -0.13
N GLN A 152 26.56 -15.58 -0.22
CA GLN A 152 26.35 -16.97 -0.62
C GLN A 152 25.31 -17.58 0.35
N PRO A 153 24.24 -18.23 -0.14
CA PRO A 153 23.33 -18.94 0.73
C PRO A 153 24.08 -20.11 1.37
N THR A 154 24.19 -20.09 2.70
CA THR A 154 24.63 -21.25 3.48
C THR A 154 23.63 -22.37 3.26
N GLY A 155 24.07 -23.43 2.55
CA GLY A 155 23.31 -24.67 2.39
C GLY A 155 23.00 -25.31 3.75
N PRO A 156 21.90 -26.07 3.85
CA PRO A 156 21.47 -26.68 5.10
C PRO A 156 22.49 -27.73 5.58
N ALA A 157 22.80 -27.68 6.87
CA ALA A 157 23.66 -28.63 7.55
C ALA A 157 23.07 -30.07 7.51
N PRO A 158 23.90 -31.11 7.39
CA PRO A 158 23.42 -32.49 7.29
C PRO A 158 22.83 -32.99 8.61
N SER A 159 21.68 -33.65 8.49
CA SER A 159 20.96 -34.38 9.53
C SER A 159 21.82 -35.44 10.20
N GLY A 160 21.73 -35.52 11.53
CA GLY A 160 22.46 -36.46 12.39
C GLY A 160 22.14 -37.95 12.14
N PRO A 161 22.92 -38.85 12.77
CA PRO A 161 22.99 -40.26 12.38
C PRO A 161 21.81 -41.11 12.88
N PRO A 162 21.55 -42.27 12.25
CA PRO A 162 20.41 -43.12 12.57
C PRO A 162 20.64 -43.92 13.86
N THR A 163 19.62 -43.98 14.71
CA THR A 163 19.55 -44.90 15.85
C THR A 163 19.28 -46.32 15.36
N ALA A 164 19.99 -47.28 15.96
CA ALA A 164 19.83 -48.72 15.77
C ALA A 164 18.54 -49.27 16.37
#